data_AF-A0A2V2XIH3-F1
#
_entry.id   AF-A0A2V2XIH3-F1
#
_cell.length_a   1.000
_cell.length_b   1.000
_cell.length_c   1.000
_cell.angle_alpha   90.00
_cell.angle_beta   90.00
_cell.angle_gamma   90.00
#
_symmetry.space_group_name_H-M   'P 1'
#
loop_
_entity.id
_entity.type
_entity.pdbx_description
1 polymer ?
#
loop_
_entity_poly.entity_id
_entity_poly.type
_entity_poly.pdbx_seq_one_letter_code
_entity_poly.pdbx_strand_id
1 'polypeptide(L)'
;MCGICCTLRLHGRRGLQDLVVCNEGVVERAALYQSVRRRGPDAFASLQLEIAPGVHVEAASAVLCLRGVGGGGAIVAEGCSGKNQGIPQPAMAARDCFCSHAPSCLSFLEWNGEVFGGALYLSPGVSDTTVVLDRLHQLEHGFTAELCDGTNGADGVCGAAALATAQASFAEACVHFFETDIEGPYAFVYYAHSLQLFLFGRDPLGRRSLLLHVASTFPEKGEGDENGASETHSVEVTISSVAEGHFDASCMVVKSAGRGNKRRRCECRGQSDVSDENNHSDDDRAESFVAFPSSSCSCWQEIPNTGLFAISVAAPQQNSLVSHHPWTVDHGIHPLLRFQSWLQPSSATGKIENER
;
A
#
# COMPACT_ATOMS: atom_id res chain seq x y z
N MET A 1 5.39 -5.07 16.26
CA MET A 1 4.59 -4.55 15.11
C MET A 1 5.53 -4.49 13.93
N CYS A 2 5.23 -5.15 12.83
CA CYS A 2 6.10 -5.10 11.65
C CYS A 2 5.99 -3.73 10.98
N GLY A 3 7.10 -3.16 10.51
CA GLY A 3 7.05 -2.00 9.63
C GLY A 3 6.97 -2.46 8.19
N ILE A 4 6.11 -1.84 7.36
CA ILE A 4 6.07 -2.04 5.91
C ILE A 4 6.20 -0.70 5.18
N CYS A 5 6.73 -0.74 3.95
CA CYS A 5 6.88 0.40 3.05
C CYS A 5 7.02 -0.06 1.60
N CYS A 6 6.09 0.37 0.75
CA CYS A 6 6.17 0.20 -0.71
C CYS A 6 6.27 1.57 -1.38
N THR A 7 7.23 1.71 -2.28
CA THR A 7 7.42 2.90 -3.11
C THR A 7 7.26 2.54 -4.58
N LEU A 8 6.41 3.28 -5.28
CA LEU A 8 6.23 3.20 -6.72
C LEU A 8 6.74 4.48 -7.37
N ARG A 9 7.62 4.34 -8.36
CA ARG A 9 8.01 5.44 -9.26
C ARG A 9 7.40 5.17 -10.62
N LEU A 10 6.53 6.07 -11.04
CA LEU A 10 5.78 6.02 -12.29
C LEU A 10 6.32 7.10 -13.23
N HIS A 11 6.94 6.69 -14.33
CA HIS A 11 7.46 7.58 -15.36
C HIS A 11 6.46 7.71 -16.53
N GLY A 12 6.37 8.90 -17.11
CA GLY A 12 5.68 9.10 -18.40
C GLY A 12 4.15 9.15 -18.35
N ARG A 13 3.53 9.22 -17.16
CA ARG A 13 2.09 9.43 -17.05
C ARG A 13 1.72 10.90 -17.26
N ARG A 14 0.87 11.15 -18.26
CA ARG A 14 0.24 12.47 -18.48
C ARG A 14 -1.08 12.51 -17.71
N GLY A 15 -1.51 13.70 -17.27
CA GLY A 15 -2.84 13.91 -16.69
C GLY A 15 -2.96 13.86 -15.17
N LEU A 16 -1.84 13.78 -14.43
CA LEU A 16 -1.86 13.81 -12.95
C LEU A 16 -1.94 15.24 -12.37
N GLN A 17 -2.53 16.19 -13.12
CA GLN A 17 -2.57 17.61 -12.74
C GLN A 17 -3.47 17.86 -11.53
N ASP A 18 -4.44 16.98 -11.27
CA ASP A 18 -5.41 17.12 -10.19
C ASP A 18 -4.98 16.44 -8.89
N LEU A 19 -3.83 15.75 -8.86
CA LEU A 19 -3.33 15.16 -7.63
C LEU A 19 -2.71 16.23 -6.73
N VAL A 20 -3.12 16.21 -5.46
CA VAL A 20 -2.42 16.95 -4.41
C VAL A 20 -1.07 16.30 -4.19
N VAL A 21 -0.07 16.85 -4.85
CA VAL A 21 1.31 16.40 -4.77
C VAL A 21 2.03 17.14 -3.65
N CYS A 22 2.89 16.44 -2.93
CA CYS A 22 3.76 17.04 -1.94
C CYS A 22 4.76 18.00 -2.59
N ASN A 23 4.71 19.27 -2.18
CA ASN A 23 5.66 20.31 -2.61
C ASN A 23 7.05 20.16 -1.96
N GLU A 24 7.17 19.39 -0.87
CA GLU A 24 8.44 19.15 -0.17
C GLU A 24 9.31 18.08 -0.85
N GLY A 25 8.80 17.45 -1.93
CA GLY A 25 9.55 16.54 -2.78
C GLY A 25 9.46 15.08 -2.33
N VAL A 26 10.51 14.31 -2.62
CA VAL A 26 10.57 12.87 -2.34
C VAL A 26 10.99 12.57 -0.91
N VAL A 27 10.52 11.43 -0.39
CA VAL A 27 10.85 10.97 0.97
C VAL A 27 12.31 10.49 1.02
N GLU A 28 13.02 10.80 2.10
CA GLU A 28 14.38 10.28 2.31
C GLU A 28 14.35 8.76 2.57
N ARG A 29 14.67 7.96 1.54
CA ARG A 29 14.61 6.47 1.58
C ARG A 29 15.38 5.85 2.75
N ALA A 30 16.58 6.36 3.02
CA ALA A 30 17.42 5.83 4.09
C ALA A 30 16.77 6.03 5.48
N ALA A 31 16.18 7.20 5.72
CA ALA A 31 15.44 7.49 6.95
C ALA A 31 14.18 6.61 7.05
N LEU A 32 13.43 6.49 5.95
CA LEU A 32 12.22 5.65 5.88
C LEU A 32 12.52 4.20 6.22
N TYR A 33 13.55 3.62 5.61
CA TYR A 33 13.96 2.24 5.87
C TYR A 33 14.46 2.04 7.30
N GLN A 34 15.18 3.01 7.87
CA GLN A 34 15.57 2.96 9.28
C GLN A 34 14.34 2.97 10.19
N SER A 35 13.30 3.72 9.86
CA SER A 35 12.05 3.76 10.65
C SER A 35 11.21 2.51 10.52
N VAL A 36 11.11 1.95 9.31
CA VAL A 36 10.53 0.62 9.08
C VAL A 36 11.27 -0.42 9.92
N ARG A 37 12.61 -0.43 9.84
CA ARG A 37 13.47 -1.35 10.60
C ARG A 37 13.29 -1.22 12.11
N ARG A 38 13.10 0.00 12.64
CA ARG A 38 12.87 0.24 14.08
C ARG A 38 11.54 -0.33 14.60
N ARG A 39 10.57 -0.61 13.73
CA ARG A 39 9.29 -1.21 14.13
C ARG A 39 9.43 -2.72 14.42
N GLY A 40 10.28 -3.44 13.68
CA GLY A 40 10.46 -4.88 13.78
C GLY A 40 11.75 -5.30 14.51
N PRO A 41 11.71 -6.29 15.41
CA PRO A 41 12.87 -6.66 16.22
C PRO A 41 13.92 -7.53 15.51
N ASP A 42 13.55 -8.27 14.45
CA ASP A 42 14.30 -9.49 14.10
C ASP A 42 14.86 -9.58 12.68
N ALA A 43 14.19 -9.03 11.67
CA ALA A 43 14.69 -9.05 10.30
C ALA A 43 14.21 -7.82 9.51
N PHE A 44 15.01 -7.44 8.53
CA PHE A 44 14.70 -6.39 7.57
C PHE A 44 15.00 -6.93 6.18
N ALA A 45 14.01 -6.84 5.31
CA ALA A 45 14.05 -7.27 3.93
C ALA A 45 13.74 -6.09 3.03
N SER A 46 14.38 -6.02 1.87
CA SER A 46 14.03 -5.06 0.83
C SER A 46 14.05 -5.72 -0.54
N LEU A 47 13.18 -5.26 -1.41
CA LEU A 47 12.97 -5.73 -2.77
C LEU A 47 12.96 -4.51 -3.70
N GLN A 48 13.70 -4.59 -4.79
CA GLN A 48 13.69 -3.57 -5.84
C GLN A 48 13.44 -4.26 -7.17
N LEU A 49 12.46 -3.77 -7.92
CA LEU A 49 11.98 -4.40 -9.14
C LEU A 49 11.58 -3.33 -10.16
N GLU A 50 11.90 -3.57 -11.43
CA GLU A 50 11.24 -2.90 -12.55
C GLU A 50 10.14 -3.83 -13.06
N ILE A 51 8.88 -3.45 -12.83
CA ILE A 51 7.73 -4.34 -13.08
C ILE A 51 7.08 -4.09 -14.45
N ALA A 52 7.32 -2.92 -15.03
CA ALA A 52 6.93 -2.52 -16.36
C ALA A 52 7.86 -1.37 -16.82
N PRO A 53 7.97 -1.09 -18.13
CA PRO A 53 8.77 0.03 -18.61
C PRO A 53 8.38 1.35 -17.94
N GLY A 54 9.31 1.97 -17.23
CA GLY A 54 9.06 3.21 -16.49
C GLY A 54 8.27 3.04 -15.19
N VAL A 55 8.15 1.81 -14.68
CA VAL A 55 7.54 1.53 -13.37
C VAL A 55 8.55 0.80 -12.49
N HIS A 56 9.12 1.55 -11.55
CA HIS A 56 10.09 1.04 -10.59
C HIS A 56 9.45 0.92 -9.20
N VAL A 57 9.71 -0.19 -8.53
CA VAL A 57 9.10 -0.54 -7.24
C VAL A 57 10.21 -0.82 -6.24
N GLU A 58 10.11 -0.20 -5.06
CA GLU A 58 10.95 -0.48 -3.90
C GLU A 58 10.06 -0.85 -2.72
N ALA A 59 10.11 -2.11 -2.29
CA ALA A 59 9.37 -2.60 -1.12
C ALA A 59 10.36 -2.92 0.00
N ALA A 60 9.99 -2.61 1.25
CA ALA A 60 10.82 -2.83 2.42
C ALA A 60 9.95 -3.19 3.62
N SER A 61 10.29 -4.29 4.27
CA SER A 61 9.53 -4.77 5.41
C SER A 61 10.43 -5.27 6.53
N ALA A 62 10.08 -4.85 7.75
CA ALA A 62 10.62 -5.35 8.99
C ALA A 62 9.73 -6.48 9.51
N VAL A 63 9.65 -7.57 8.75
CA VAL A 63 8.93 -8.78 9.16
C VAL A 63 9.77 -9.57 10.15
N LEU A 64 9.12 -10.21 11.11
CA LEU A 64 9.61 -11.44 11.73
C LEU A 64 10.00 -12.40 10.61
N CYS A 65 11.29 -12.73 10.50
CA CYS A 65 11.84 -13.76 9.62
C CYS A 65 10.79 -14.86 9.41
N LEU A 66 10.32 -15.09 8.17
CA LEU A 66 9.42 -16.19 7.85
C LEU A 66 10.05 -17.46 8.43
N ARG A 67 9.57 -17.90 9.60
CA ARG A 67 10.02 -19.13 10.26
C ARG A 67 9.42 -20.27 9.47
N GLY A 68 10.04 -20.55 8.34
CA GLY A 68 9.53 -21.44 7.32
C GLY A 68 10.61 -22.00 6.41
N VAL A 69 11.88 -22.06 6.86
CA VAL A 69 12.80 -23.09 6.33
C VAL A 69 12.47 -24.41 7.03
N GLY A 70 11.25 -24.88 6.83
CA GLY A 70 10.74 -26.16 7.31
C GLY A 70 10.70 -27.15 6.16
N GLY A 71 11.85 -27.72 5.80
CA GLY A 71 11.93 -29.11 5.32
C GLY A 71 11.25 -29.51 4.00
N GLY A 72 11.04 -28.61 3.04
CA GLY A 72 10.64 -28.97 1.66
C GLY A 72 11.78 -28.74 0.67
N GLY A 73 12.33 -29.82 0.11
CA GLY A 73 13.57 -29.81 -0.69
C GLY A 73 13.57 -28.83 -1.87
N ALA A 74 14.18 -27.66 -1.67
CA ALA A 74 14.77 -26.92 -2.78
C ALA A 74 16.00 -27.69 -3.25
N ILE A 75 15.97 -28.15 -4.50
CA ILE A 75 17.15 -28.66 -5.21
C ILE A 75 18.11 -27.49 -5.32
N VAL A 76 19.04 -27.40 -4.37
CA VAL A 76 20.21 -26.53 -4.47
C VAL A 76 21.12 -27.21 -5.48
N ALA A 77 21.29 -26.58 -6.64
CA ALA A 77 22.37 -26.94 -7.55
C ALA A 77 23.70 -26.86 -6.79
N GLU A 78 24.34 -28.02 -6.62
CA GLU A 78 25.69 -28.13 -6.05
C GLU A 78 26.66 -27.30 -6.90
N GLY A 79 27.22 -26.26 -6.31
CA GLY A 79 28.37 -25.57 -6.89
C GLY A 79 28.47 -24.10 -6.54
N CYS A 80 28.76 -23.78 -5.27
CA CYS A 80 29.80 -22.82 -4.86
C CYS A 80 29.76 -22.61 -3.34
N SER A 81 30.86 -23.00 -2.68
CA SER A 81 31.11 -22.77 -1.25
C SER A 81 31.35 -21.29 -0.98
N GLY A 82 30.29 -20.55 -0.70
CA GLY A 82 30.33 -19.20 -0.16
C GLY A 82 29.13 -19.02 0.76
N LYS A 83 29.36 -18.83 2.06
CA LYS A 83 28.32 -18.63 3.08
C LYS A 83 27.64 -17.26 2.91
N ASN A 84 26.94 -17.05 1.80
CA ASN A 84 25.97 -15.97 1.67
C ASN A 84 24.67 -16.47 2.28
N GLN A 85 24.45 -16.16 3.57
CA GLN A 85 23.10 -16.24 4.13
C GLN A 85 22.24 -15.29 3.30
N GLY A 86 21.32 -15.85 2.52
CA GLY A 86 20.44 -15.08 1.65
C GLY A 86 19.74 -14.00 2.45
N ILE A 87 19.80 -12.77 1.94
CA ILE A 87 19.07 -11.65 2.52
C ILE A 87 17.58 -12.04 2.48
N PRO A 88 16.85 -11.97 3.60
CA PRO A 88 15.42 -12.27 3.60
C PRO A 88 14.72 -11.32 2.62
N GLN A 89 13.79 -11.86 1.84
CA GLN A 89 12.96 -11.12 0.89
C GLN A 89 11.53 -10.97 1.45
N PRO A 90 10.74 -9.99 1.00
CA PRO A 90 9.30 -9.96 1.24
C PRO A 90 8.63 -11.29 0.87
N ALA A 91 7.43 -11.54 1.38
CA ALA A 91 6.71 -12.75 1.02
C ALA A 91 6.36 -12.68 -0.48
N MET A 92 6.97 -13.54 -1.27
CA MET A 92 6.76 -13.64 -2.72
C MET A 92 5.94 -14.89 -3.02
N ALA A 93 4.97 -14.74 -3.93
CA ALA A 93 4.20 -15.87 -4.41
C ALA A 93 5.15 -16.91 -5.03
N ALA A 94 4.82 -18.19 -4.87
CA ALA A 94 5.57 -19.25 -5.53
C ALA A 94 5.54 -19.03 -7.05
N ARG A 95 6.61 -19.43 -7.74
CA ARG A 95 6.61 -19.43 -9.20
C ARG A 95 5.65 -20.49 -9.69
N ASP A 96 4.69 -20.06 -10.50
CA ASP A 96 3.95 -20.97 -11.33
C ASP A 96 4.88 -21.62 -12.36
N CYS A 97 4.89 -22.95 -12.38
CA CYS A 97 5.81 -23.76 -13.16
C CYS A 97 5.50 -23.74 -14.67
N PHE A 98 4.49 -22.98 -15.11
CA PHE A 98 3.93 -23.06 -16.46
C PHE A 98 4.49 -22.04 -17.48
N CYS A 99 5.35 -21.10 -17.08
CA CYS A 99 5.90 -20.07 -17.98
C CYS A 99 7.43 -20.09 -18.04
N SER A 100 8.00 -20.80 -19.02
CA SER A 100 9.44 -21.07 -19.13
C SER A 100 10.33 -19.90 -19.63
N HIS A 101 9.78 -18.73 -19.99
CA HIS A 101 10.53 -17.75 -20.81
C HIS A 101 10.45 -16.26 -20.43
N ALA A 102 9.86 -15.85 -19.31
CA ALA A 102 9.88 -14.46 -18.88
C ALA A 102 10.62 -14.28 -17.54
N PRO A 103 11.46 -13.23 -17.38
CA PRO A 103 12.12 -12.92 -16.12
C PRO A 103 11.09 -12.49 -15.06
N SER A 104 10.68 -13.48 -14.25
CA SER A 104 10.66 -13.44 -12.78
C SER A 104 9.94 -12.33 -12.04
N CYS A 105 8.95 -11.65 -12.61
CA CYS A 105 8.14 -10.76 -11.79
C CYS A 105 7.02 -11.61 -11.14
N LEU A 106 6.98 -11.58 -9.81
CA LEU A 106 6.06 -12.39 -9.01
C LEU A 106 5.23 -11.45 -8.16
N SER A 107 4.00 -11.85 -7.91
CA SER A 107 3.16 -11.18 -6.92
C SER A 107 3.82 -11.23 -5.55
N PHE A 108 3.68 -10.17 -4.77
CA PHE A 108 4.26 -10.09 -3.43
C PHE A 108 3.33 -9.40 -2.45
N LEU A 109 3.50 -9.73 -1.16
CA LEU A 109 2.73 -9.17 -0.06
C LEU A 109 3.65 -8.55 1.00
N GLU A 110 3.40 -7.29 1.31
CA GLU A 110 3.86 -6.64 2.53
C GLU A 110 2.71 -6.65 3.56
N TRP A 111 2.95 -7.28 4.71
CA TRP A 111 1.94 -7.47 5.75
C TRP A 111 2.39 -6.88 7.09
N ASN A 112 1.59 -5.97 7.63
CA ASN A 112 1.69 -5.47 8.99
C ASN A 112 0.40 -5.79 9.74
N GLY A 113 0.30 -7.01 10.24
CA GLY A 113 -0.88 -7.46 10.94
C GLY A 113 -0.72 -8.84 11.52
N GLU A 114 -1.81 -9.32 12.11
CA GLU A 114 -1.95 -10.67 12.64
C GLU A 114 -3.37 -11.15 12.31
N VAL A 115 -3.51 -12.38 11.82
CA VAL A 115 -4.80 -13.03 11.62
C VAL A 115 -5.11 -13.89 12.86
N PHE A 116 -6.23 -13.64 13.52
CA PHE A 116 -6.65 -14.36 14.72
C PHE A 116 -8.04 -15.00 14.63
N GLY A 117 -8.73 -14.83 13.52
CA GLY A 117 -10.03 -15.42 13.25
C GLY A 117 -10.46 -15.22 11.81
N GLY A 118 -11.77 -15.31 11.58
CA GLY A 118 -12.38 -15.31 10.25
C GLY A 118 -12.49 -16.70 9.65
N ALA A 119 -12.89 -16.77 8.38
CA ALA A 119 -13.01 -18.04 7.65
C ALA A 119 -11.67 -18.59 7.14
N LEU A 120 -10.56 -17.83 7.22
CA LEU A 120 -9.24 -18.28 6.78
C LEU A 120 -8.69 -19.34 7.74
N TYR A 121 -8.48 -20.55 7.22
CA TYR A 121 -7.91 -21.65 7.99
C TYR A 121 -6.39 -21.48 8.15
N LEU A 122 -5.92 -21.41 9.40
CA LEU A 122 -4.49 -21.34 9.73
C LEU A 122 -4.04 -22.64 10.38
N SER A 123 -3.14 -23.36 9.69
CA SER A 123 -2.50 -24.55 10.27
C SER A 123 -1.47 -24.15 11.33
N PRO A 124 -1.34 -24.89 12.44
CA PRO A 124 -0.31 -24.63 13.44
C PRO A 124 1.10 -24.61 12.82
N GLY A 125 1.87 -23.57 13.11
CA GLY A 125 3.25 -23.42 12.63
C GLY A 125 3.39 -22.83 11.22
N VAL A 126 2.28 -22.53 10.54
CA VAL A 126 2.29 -21.78 9.27
C VAL A 126 2.13 -20.29 9.57
N SER A 127 2.88 -19.44 8.85
CA SER A 127 2.73 -17.99 8.96
C SER A 127 1.39 -17.55 8.38
N ASP A 128 0.66 -16.70 9.08
CA ASP A 128 -0.58 -16.11 8.55
C ASP A 128 -0.33 -15.32 7.26
N THR A 129 0.80 -14.61 7.20
CA THR A 129 1.24 -13.82 6.04
C THR A 129 1.36 -14.70 4.79
N THR A 130 1.88 -15.92 4.92
CA THR A 130 2.01 -16.83 3.77
C THR A 130 0.65 -17.35 3.32
N VAL A 131 -0.25 -17.67 4.26
CA VAL A 131 -1.60 -18.13 3.91
C VAL A 131 -2.41 -17.02 3.22
N VAL A 132 -2.30 -15.78 3.69
CA VAL A 132 -2.92 -14.61 3.06
C VAL A 132 -2.37 -14.39 1.65
N LEU A 133 -1.05 -14.43 1.48
CA LEU A 133 -0.41 -14.30 0.18
C LEU A 133 -0.87 -15.39 -0.80
N ASP A 134 -0.84 -16.65 -0.38
CA ASP A 134 -1.27 -17.78 -1.21
C ASP A 134 -2.73 -17.61 -1.66
N ARG A 135 -3.60 -17.12 -0.76
CA ARG A 135 -5.01 -16.90 -1.07
C ARG A 135 -5.22 -15.74 -2.05
N LEU A 136 -4.52 -14.62 -1.86
CA LEU A 136 -4.55 -13.49 -2.80
C LEU A 136 -4.05 -13.90 -4.19
N HIS A 137 -2.98 -14.69 -4.24
CA HIS A 137 -2.42 -15.20 -5.47
C HIS A 137 -3.37 -16.15 -6.21
N GLN A 138 -4.06 -17.05 -5.50
CA GLN A 138 -5.11 -17.89 -6.08
C GLN A 138 -6.25 -17.07 -6.69
N LEU A 139 -6.70 -16.02 -6.00
CA LEU A 139 -7.72 -15.10 -6.52
C LEU A 139 -7.24 -14.42 -7.80
N GLU A 140 -6.03 -13.86 -7.79
CA GLU A 140 -5.40 -13.23 -8.96
C GLU A 140 -5.36 -14.17 -10.18
N HIS A 141 -4.95 -15.42 -9.97
CA HIS A 141 -4.90 -16.42 -11.03
C HIS A 141 -6.27 -16.74 -11.62
N GLY A 142 -7.31 -16.79 -10.79
CA GLY A 142 -8.69 -16.99 -11.24
C GLY A 142 -9.11 -15.94 -12.28
N PHE A 143 -8.86 -14.66 -11.98
CA PHE A 143 -9.22 -13.56 -12.89
C PHE A 143 -8.30 -13.44 -14.11
N THR A 144 -7.06 -13.93 -14.02
CA THR A 144 -6.13 -13.91 -15.16
C THR A 144 -6.46 -15.00 -16.17
N ALA A 145 -6.90 -16.18 -15.72
CA ALA A 145 -7.26 -17.30 -16.60
C ALA A 145 -8.39 -16.92 -17.58
N GLU A 146 -9.37 -16.15 -17.11
CA GLU A 146 -10.49 -15.64 -17.92
C GLU A 146 -10.01 -14.70 -19.05
N LEU A 147 -8.87 -14.02 -18.86
CA LEU A 147 -8.31 -13.11 -19.85
C LEU A 147 -7.70 -13.85 -21.06
N CYS A 148 -7.15 -15.05 -20.83
CA CYS A 148 -6.46 -15.85 -21.85
C CYS A 148 -7.42 -16.61 -22.78
N ASP A 149 -8.60 -17.00 -22.31
CA ASP A 149 -9.55 -17.81 -23.07
C ASP A 149 -10.26 -17.01 -24.19
N GLY A 150 -10.27 -15.68 -24.11
CA GLY A 150 -11.02 -14.80 -25.02
C GLY A 150 -10.27 -14.38 -26.30
N THR A 151 -8.95 -14.55 -26.38
CA THR A 151 -8.12 -13.84 -27.38
C THR A 151 -7.48 -14.76 -28.41
N ASN A 152 -8.29 -15.32 -29.31
CA ASN A 152 -7.77 -15.96 -30.54
C ASN A 152 -7.76 -15.00 -31.76
N GLY A 153 -7.92 -13.67 -31.59
CA GLY A 153 -8.00 -12.74 -32.73
C GLY A 153 -7.73 -11.26 -32.45
N ALA A 154 -6.46 -10.87 -32.56
CA ALA A 154 -5.95 -9.67 -33.24
C ALA A 154 -6.40 -8.21 -32.89
N ASP A 155 -6.96 -7.87 -31.72
CA ASP A 155 -7.21 -6.45 -31.40
C ASP A 155 -6.76 -6.00 -30.00
N GLY A 156 -5.77 -5.11 -29.94
CA GLY A 156 -5.11 -4.66 -28.70
C GLY A 156 -5.96 -3.72 -27.83
N VAL A 157 -6.97 -3.06 -28.40
CA VAL A 157 -7.91 -2.19 -27.66
C VAL A 157 -8.82 -3.02 -26.74
N CYS A 158 -9.20 -4.22 -27.17
CA CYS A 158 -10.02 -5.14 -26.37
C CYS A 158 -9.31 -5.57 -25.09
N GLY A 159 -7.98 -5.72 -25.15
CA GLY A 159 -7.17 -6.17 -24.02
C GLY A 159 -7.14 -5.19 -22.85
N ALA A 160 -7.06 -3.87 -23.11
CA ALA A 160 -7.01 -2.87 -22.05
C ALA A 160 -8.32 -2.79 -21.25
N ALA A 161 -9.47 -2.85 -21.94
CA ALA A 161 -10.78 -2.88 -21.31
C ALA A 161 -11.00 -4.18 -20.52
N ALA A 162 -10.64 -5.33 -21.09
CA ALA A 162 -10.73 -6.61 -20.41
C ALA A 162 -9.86 -6.65 -19.15
N LEU A 163 -8.63 -6.13 -19.21
CA LEU A 163 -7.75 -6.04 -18.05
C LEU A 163 -8.33 -5.11 -16.97
N ALA A 164 -8.88 -3.95 -17.34
CA ALA A 164 -9.51 -3.05 -16.38
C ALA A 164 -10.71 -3.72 -15.68
N THR A 165 -11.53 -4.48 -16.41
CA THR A 165 -12.62 -5.28 -15.84
C THR A 165 -12.08 -6.34 -14.88
N ALA A 166 -11.06 -7.10 -15.29
CA ALA A 166 -10.45 -8.12 -14.44
C ALA A 166 -9.83 -7.52 -13.15
N GLN A 167 -9.17 -6.36 -13.26
CA GLN A 167 -8.64 -5.62 -12.12
C GLN A 167 -9.75 -5.22 -11.13
N ALA A 168 -10.88 -4.70 -11.63
CA ALA A 168 -12.01 -4.31 -10.81
C ALA A 168 -12.65 -5.52 -10.11
N SER A 169 -12.92 -6.60 -10.84
CA SER A 169 -13.49 -7.83 -10.27
C SER A 169 -12.56 -8.50 -9.25
N PHE A 170 -11.25 -8.48 -9.49
CA PHE A 170 -10.27 -8.96 -8.53
C PHE A 170 -10.25 -8.12 -7.25
N ALA A 171 -10.32 -6.79 -7.37
CA ALA A 171 -10.39 -5.90 -6.21
C ALA A 171 -11.66 -6.13 -5.38
N GLU A 172 -12.81 -6.33 -6.03
CA GLU A 172 -14.07 -6.70 -5.36
C GLU A 172 -13.99 -8.04 -4.63
N ALA A 173 -13.39 -9.05 -5.27
CA ALA A 173 -13.15 -10.35 -4.63
C ALA A 173 -12.20 -10.23 -3.42
N CYS A 174 -11.20 -9.35 -3.51
CA CYS A 174 -10.33 -9.04 -2.38
C CYS A 174 -11.08 -8.35 -1.24
N VAL A 175 -11.99 -7.41 -1.52
CA VAL A 175 -12.85 -6.81 -0.48
C VAL A 175 -13.59 -7.91 0.28
N HIS A 176 -14.29 -8.80 -0.44
CA HIS A 176 -14.98 -9.92 0.20
C HIS A 176 -14.03 -10.78 1.04
N PHE A 177 -12.89 -11.19 0.48
CA PHE A 177 -11.88 -11.99 1.19
C PHE A 177 -11.43 -11.33 2.50
N PHE A 178 -11.10 -10.03 2.48
CA PHE A 178 -10.64 -9.30 3.65
C PHE A 178 -11.72 -9.10 4.72
N GLU A 179 -13.00 -9.08 4.34
CA GLU A 179 -14.12 -8.93 5.26
C GLU A 179 -14.59 -10.25 5.88
N THR A 180 -14.57 -11.34 5.12
CA THR A 180 -15.11 -12.63 5.56
C THR A 180 -14.04 -13.56 6.13
N ASP A 181 -12.86 -13.55 5.52
CA ASP A 181 -11.87 -14.59 5.77
C ASP A 181 -10.85 -14.12 6.81
N ILE A 182 -10.64 -12.81 6.95
CA ILE A 182 -9.62 -12.24 7.83
C ILE A 182 -10.26 -11.50 9.01
N GLU A 183 -10.08 -12.04 10.21
CA GLU A 183 -10.32 -11.30 11.45
C GLU A 183 -8.98 -10.97 12.11
N GLY A 184 -8.66 -9.67 12.22
CA GLY A 184 -7.34 -9.25 12.66
C GLY A 184 -7.06 -7.75 12.47
N PRO A 185 -6.16 -7.12 13.24
CA PRO A 185 -5.62 -5.81 12.92
C PRO A 185 -4.57 -5.99 11.84
N TYR A 186 -4.79 -5.39 10.68
CA TYR A 186 -3.87 -5.50 9.55
C TYR A 186 -3.75 -4.19 8.79
N ALA A 187 -2.61 -4.02 8.15
CA ALA A 187 -2.33 -3.09 7.07
C ALA A 187 -1.46 -3.82 6.06
N PHE A 188 -1.70 -3.63 4.78
CA PHE A 188 -0.99 -4.38 3.76
C PHE A 188 -0.76 -3.61 2.46
N VAL A 189 0.21 -4.09 1.69
CA VAL A 189 0.39 -3.75 0.27
C VAL A 189 0.61 -5.06 -0.48
N TYR A 190 -0.23 -5.33 -1.46
CA TYR A 190 -0.14 -6.48 -2.36
C TYR A 190 0.09 -6.00 -3.78
N TYR A 191 1.05 -6.59 -4.48
CA TYR A 191 1.20 -6.41 -5.92
C TYR A 191 0.73 -7.68 -6.63
N ALA A 192 -0.34 -7.56 -7.41
CA ALA A 192 -0.84 -8.59 -8.30
C ALA A 192 -0.11 -8.45 -9.65
N HIS A 193 0.89 -9.29 -9.91
CA HIS A 193 1.74 -9.15 -11.08
C HIS A 193 0.97 -9.37 -12.39
N SER A 194 0.17 -10.43 -12.45
CA SER A 194 -0.59 -10.85 -13.64
C SER A 194 -1.64 -9.82 -14.03
N LEU A 195 -2.15 -9.08 -13.05
CA LEU A 195 -3.12 -8.00 -13.23
C LEU A 195 -2.46 -6.63 -13.27
N GLN A 196 -1.14 -6.51 -13.08
CA GLN A 196 -0.43 -5.23 -13.03
C GLN A 196 -1.12 -4.21 -12.10
N LEU A 197 -1.46 -4.65 -10.89
CA LEU A 197 -2.28 -3.92 -9.94
C LEU A 197 -1.67 -3.94 -8.55
N PHE A 198 -1.53 -2.77 -7.93
CA PHE A 198 -1.28 -2.68 -6.50
C PHE A 198 -2.59 -2.57 -5.76
N LEU A 199 -2.77 -3.37 -4.71
CA LEU A 199 -3.85 -3.26 -3.74
C LEU A 199 -3.25 -2.96 -2.37
N PHE A 200 -3.85 -2.03 -1.64
CA PHE A 200 -3.44 -1.70 -0.29
C PHE A 200 -4.62 -1.25 0.53
N GLY A 201 -4.51 -1.40 1.83
CA GLY A 201 -5.60 -1.11 2.74
C GLY A 201 -5.28 -1.53 4.16
N ARG A 202 -6.26 -1.33 5.03
CA ARG A 202 -6.18 -1.59 6.46
C ARG A 202 -7.45 -2.26 6.92
N ASP A 203 -7.43 -2.87 8.09
CA ASP A 203 -8.63 -3.47 8.65
C ASP A 203 -9.76 -2.44 8.85
N PRO A 204 -11.05 -2.83 8.78
CA PRO A 204 -12.18 -1.90 8.88
C PRO A 204 -12.21 -1.05 10.16
N LEU A 205 -11.50 -1.46 11.22
CA LEU A 205 -11.37 -0.70 12.47
C LEU A 205 -10.15 0.24 12.50
N GLY A 206 -9.30 0.23 11.47
CA GLY A 206 -8.13 1.10 11.37
C GLY A 206 -7.10 0.88 12.47
N ARG A 207 -6.85 -0.36 12.90
CA ARG A 207 -5.99 -0.64 14.06
C ARG A 207 -4.49 -0.62 13.75
N ARG A 208 -4.09 -0.74 12.49
CA ARG A 208 -2.67 -0.71 12.06
C ARG A 208 -2.41 0.44 11.12
N SER A 209 -1.57 1.42 11.46
CA SER A 209 -1.34 2.58 10.59
C SER A 209 -0.86 2.22 9.19
N LEU A 210 -1.40 2.94 8.21
CA LEU A 210 -0.91 2.93 6.83
C LEU A 210 -1.08 4.34 6.28
N LEU A 211 0.00 4.87 5.73
CA LEU A 211 0.12 6.23 5.26
C LEU A 211 0.40 6.22 3.77
N LEU A 212 -0.10 7.23 3.08
CA LEU A 212 0.16 7.54 1.68
C LEU A 212 0.92 8.86 1.59
N HIS A 213 1.89 8.87 0.71
CA HIS A 213 2.59 10.07 0.30
C HIS A 213 2.73 10.08 -1.21
N VAL A 214 2.35 11.18 -1.86
CA VAL A 214 2.46 11.35 -3.31
C VAL A 214 3.34 12.56 -3.58
N ALA A 215 4.40 12.37 -4.36
CA ALA A 215 5.33 13.42 -4.77
C ALA A 215 5.51 13.41 -6.29
N SER A 216 5.82 14.56 -6.87
CA SER A 216 6.23 14.67 -8.27
C SER A 216 7.70 15.06 -8.30
N THR A 217 8.43 14.41 -9.20
CA THR A 217 9.82 14.71 -9.47
C THR A 217 9.89 15.33 -10.85
N PHE A 218 10.42 16.54 -10.89
CA PHE A 218 10.77 17.21 -12.13
C PHE A 218 12.25 16.93 -12.40
N PRO A 219 12.63 16.53 -13.63
CA PRO A 219 14.03 16.43 -13.96
C PRO A 219 14.69 17.79 -13.71
N GLU A 220 15.81 17.80 -12.98
CA GLU A 220 16.61 19.03 -12.85
C GLU A 220 16.91 19.51 -14.27
N LYS A 221 16.54 20.75 -14.59
CA LYS A 221 16.84 21.35 -15.89
C LYS A 221 18.35 21.33 -16.05
N GLY A 222 18.87 20.37 -16.80
CA GLY A 222 20.27 20.32 -17.18
C GLY A 222 20.61 21.62 -17.90
N GLU A 223 21.46 22.43 -17.29
CA GLU A 223 21.95 23.66 -17.88
C GLU A 223 22.73 23.30 -19.16
N GLY A 224 22.09 23.40 -20.34
CA GLY A 224 22.85 23.54 -21.59
C GLY A 224 22.39 22.80 -22.85
N ASP A 225 21.26 22.10 -22.88
CA ASP A 225 20.80 21.46 -24.14
C ASP A 225 19.43 22.01 -24.58
N GLU A 226 19.45 23.01 -25.48
CA GLU A 226 18.26 23.66 -26.05
C GLU A 226 17.46 22.77 -27.03
N ASN A 227 17.85 21.50 -27.18
CA ASN A 227 17.25 20.59 -28.14
C ASN A 227 15.99 19.90 -27.60
N GLY A 228 14.91 20.67 -27.37
CA GLY A 228 13.50 20.23 -27.44
C GLY A 228 13.06 18.90 -26.81
N ALA A 229 13.83 18.29 -25.91
CA ALA A 229 13.54 16.98 -25.37
C ALA A 229 12.33 17.08 -24.44
N SER A 230 11.32 16.24 -24.69
CA SER A 230 10.09 16.19 -23.90
C SER A 230 10.42 15.97 -22.42
N GLU A 231 10.11 16.96 -21.57
CA GLU A 231 10.24 16.85 -20.12
C GLU A 231 9.46 15.60 -19.64
N THR A 232 10.19 14.66 -19.04
CA THR A 232 9.59 13.41 -18.55
C THR A 232 9.18 13.61 -17.10
N HIS A 233 7.89 13.80 -16.84
CA HIS A 233 7.36 13.86 -15.49
C HIS A 233 7.37 12.47 -14.83
N SER A 234 7.84 12.40 -13.58
CA SER A 234 7.71 11.21 -12.74
C SER A 234 6.89 11.50 -11.49
N VAL A 235 6.06 10.54 -11.12
CA VAL A 235 5.29 10.56 -9.89
C VAL A 235 5.74 9.42 -9.00
N GLU A 236 5.97 9.77 -7.74
CA GLU A 236 6.39 8.85 -6.70
C GLU A 236 5.26 8.69 -5.70
N VAL A 237 4.81 7.45 -5.52
CA VAL A 237 3.80 7.07 -4.54
C VAL A 237 4.48 6.22 -3.49
N THR A 238 4.44 6.64 -2.23
CA THR A 238 4.96 5.87 -1.11
C THR A 238 3.82 5.49 -0.18
N ILE A 239 3.66 4.20 0.07
CA ILE A 239 2.67 3.61 0.97
C ILE A 239 3.45 3.01 2.15
N SER A 240 3.26 3.49 3.37
CA SER A 240 4.07 3.02 4.52
C SER A 240 3.33 3.04 5.85
N SER A 241 3.68 2.11 6.73
CA SER A 241 3.23 2.10 8.13
C SER A 241 3.85 3.18 9.03
N VAL A 242 4.83 3.93 8.51
CA VAL A 242 5.54 5.01 9.23
C VAL A 242 5.71 6.23 8.33
N ALA A 243 5.68 7.42 8.92
CA ALA A 243 6.01 8.67 8.24
C ALA A 243 7.50 8.97 8.45
N GLU A 244 8.12 9.61 7.46
CA GLU A 244 9.45 10.20 7.58
C GLU A 244 9.53 11.56 6.90
N GLY A 245 10.56 12.33 7.24
CA GLY A 245 10.82 13.63 6.63
C GLY A 245 11.28 13.53 5.17
N HIS A 246 11.18 14.65 4.46
CA HIS A 246 11.64 14.80 3.09
C HIS A 246 13.10 15.15 3.01
N PHE A 247 13.63 14.96 1.82
CA PHE A 247 14.89 15.57 1.45
C PHE A 247 14.68 17.06 1.18
N ASP A 248 15.01 17.92 2.14
CA ASP A 248 15.00 19.37 1.93
C ASP A 248 16.20 19.76 1.04
N ALA A 249 15.97 19.78 -0.28
CA ALA A 249 16.97 20.23 -1.25
C ALA A 249 17.38 21.70 -1.02
N SER A 250 16.51 22.52 -0.43
CA SER A 250 16.79 23.93 -0.15
C SER A 250 17.78 24.12 1.02
N CYS A 251 17.88 23.16 1.94
CA CYS A 251 18.84 23.20 3.06
C CYS A 251 20.29 22.93 2.65
N MET A 252 20.55 22.35 1.46
CA MET A 252 21.90 22.05 1.01
C MET A 252 22.66 23.29 0.49
N VAL A 253 21.97 24.38 0.17
CA VAL A 253 22.61 25.59 -0.42
C VAL A 253 23.11 26.57 0.65
N VAL A 254 22.77 26.38 1.93
CA VAL A 254 23.32 27.23 3.00
C VAL A 254 24.73 26.72 3.39
N LYS A 255 25.73 27.24 2.68
CA LYS A 255 27.16 27.17 3.04
C LYS A 255 27.34 27.52 4.53
N SER A 256 27.41 26.52 5.39
CA SER A 256 27.62 26.73 6.82
C SER A 256 29.11 26.77 7.15
N ALA A 257 29.64 28.00 7.21
CA ALA A 257 30.71 28.33 8.13
C ALA A 257 30.22 28.01 9.56
N GLY A 258 31.02 27.25 10.31
CA GLY A 258 30.54 26.42 11.40
C GLY A 258 29.87 27.14 12.58
N ARG A 259 28.85 26.48 13.13
CA ARG A 259 28.53 26.45 14.58
C ARG A 259 27.41 25.42 14.86
N GLY A 260 27.76 24.38 15.62
CA GLY A 260 26.93 23.43 16.37
C GLY A 260 25.46 23.15 15.97
N ASN A 261 25.22 21.99 15.35
CA ASN A 261 23.88 21.49 15.00
C ASN A 261 23.11 20.94 16.21
N LYS A 262 22.08 21.66 16.67
CA LYS A 262 20.94 21.07 17.38
C LYS A 262 19.87 20.73 16.34
N ARG A 263 19.44 19.47 16.28
CA ARG A 263 18.33 19.02 15.43
C ARG A 263 17.07 19.81 15.80
N ARG A 264 16.66 20.75 14.95
CA ARG A 264 15.39 21.48 15.08
C ARG A 264 14.32 20.62 14.40
N ARG A 265 13.33 20.16 15.16
CA ARG A 265 12.08 19.64 14.59
C ARG A 265 11.45 20.80 13.83
N CYS A 266 11.11 20.61 12.56
CA CYS A 266 10.45 21.65 11.77
C CYS A 266 9.05 21.86 12.37
N GLU A 267 8.89 22.86 13.23
CA GLU A 267 7.59 23.33 13.67
C GLU A 267 7.04 24.16 12.53
N CYS A 268 6.11 23.60 11.77
CA CYS A 268 5.29 24.37 10.86
C CYS A 268 4.52 25.43 11.65
N ARG A 269 5.03 26.66 11.68
CA ARG A 269 4.26 27.80 12.17
C ARG A 269 3.17 28.09 11.16
N GLY A 270 1.95 27.62 11.43
CA GLY A 270 0.76 28.08 10.74
C GLY A 270 0.62 29.59 10.94
N GLN A 271 0.89 30.36 9.90
CA GLN A 271 0.39 31.72 9.78
C GLN A 271 -1.05 31.62 9.28
N SER A 272 -1.99 31.68 10.21
CA SER A 272 -3.40 31.90 9.90
C SER A 272 -3.66 33.41 9.90
N ASP A 273 -3.43 34.07 8.77
CA ASP A 273 -4.05 35.37 8.52
C ASP A 273 -5.46 35.11 7.98
N VAL A 274 -6.43 35.34 8.86
CA VAL A 274 -7.87 35.23 8.63
C VAL A 274 -8.33 36.44 7.83
N SER A 275 -8.89 36.22 6.65
CA SER A 275 -9.80 37.17 6.00
C SER A 275 -10.97 36.41 5.39
N ASP A 276 -12.09 36.43 6.11
CA ASP A 276 -13.39 35.89 5.71
C ASP A 276 -14.03 36.79 4.64
N GLU A 277 -14.29 36.27 3.44
CA GLU A 277 -15.37 36.79 2.57
C GLU A 277 -16.16 35.64 1.93
N ASN A 278 -17.45 35.59 2.30
CA ASN A 278 -18.47 34.63 1.87
C ASN A 278 -18.85 34.81 0.40
N ASN A 279 -18.87 33.72 -0.39
CA ASN A 279 -19.72 33.62 -1.58
C ASN A 279 -20.23 32.18 -1.75
N HIS A 280 -21.56 32.04 -1.71
CA HIS A 280 -22.30 30.81 -1.96
C HIS A 280 -22.63 30.70 -3.45
N SER A 281 -22.26 29.58 -4.08
CA SER A 281 -22.84 29.16 -5.35
C SER A 281 -23.07 27.65 -5.31
N ASP A 282 -24.35 27.27 -5.42
CA ASP A 282 -24.82 25.89 -5.51
C ASP A 282 -24.63 25.38 -6.94
N ASP A 283 -23.82 24.34 -7.15
CA ASP A 283 -23.81 23.58 -8.39
C ASP A 283 -23.56 22.08 -8.10
N ASP A 284 -24.63 21.30 -8.19
CA ASP A 284 -24.69 19.88 -7.84
C ASP A 284 -24.34 19.00 -9.04
N ARG A 285 -23.07 18.56 -9.13
CA ARG A 285 -22.71 17.33 -9.87
C ARG A 285 -21.37 16.75 -9.40
N ALA A 286 -21.41 15.97 -8.32
CA ALA A 286 -20.23 15.32 -7.75
C ALA A 286 -20.02 13.90 -8.32
N GLU A 287 -19.00 13.72 -9.16
CA GLU A 287 -18.31 12.42 -9.23
C GLU A 287 -17.50 12.25 -7.95
N SER A 288 -17.58 11.08 -7.30
CA SER A 288 -16.98 10.85 -5.97
C SER A 288 -15.47 10.68 -6.07
N PHE A 289 -14.76 11.79 -6.28
CA PHE A 289 -13.34 11.83 -5.99
C PHE A 289 -13.16 11.66 -4.48
N VAL A 290 -12.25 10.77 -4.07
CA VAL A 290 -11.88 10.66 -2.65
C VAL A 290 -11.06 11.91 -2.32
N ALA A 291 -11.77 12.98 -1.98
CA ALA A 291 -11.17 14.22 -1.54
C ALA A 291 -10.56 13.99 -0.16
N PHE A 292 -9.25 13.94 -0.15
CA PHE A 292 -8.44 13.74 1.04
C PHE A 292 -8.38 15.05 1.85
N PRO A 293 -8.79 15.07 3.13
CA PRO A 293 -8.86 16.32 3.89
C PRO A 293 -7.46 16.91 4.13
N SER A 294 -7.24 18.11 3.59
CA SER A 294 -5.98 18.85 3.65
C SER A 294 -5.85 19.65 4.96
N SER A 295 -5.82 18.98 6.11
CA SER A 295 -5.59 19.67 7.40
C SER A 295 -4.13 19.61 7.84
N SER A 296 -3.47 20.78 7.88
CA SER A 296 -2.24 21.12 8.62
C SER A 296 -1.01 20.21 8.48
N CYS A 297 -0.09 20.63 7.60
CA CYS A 297 1.37 20.41 7.62
C CYS A 297 1.98 18.99 7.67
N SER A 298 1.22 17.92 7.46
CA SER A 298 1.81 16.62 7.09
C SER A 298 1.40 16.26 5.67
N CYS A 299 2.37 16.20 4.77
CA CYS A 299 2.22 15.65 3.41
C CYS A 299 1.83 14.15 3.40
N TRP A 300 2.02 13.48 4.54
CA TRP A 300 1.63 12.12 4.76
C TRP A 300 0.18 12.09 5.15
N GLN A 301 -0.57 11.27 4.46
CA GLN A 301 -1.97 11.07 4.71
C GLN A 301 -2.23 9.67 5.24
N GLU A 302 -2.98 9.57 6.32
CA GLU A 302 -3.48 8.28 6.77
C GLU A 302 -4.48 7.70 5.75
N ILE A 303 -4.26 6.46 5.34
CA ILE A 303 -5.19 5.71 4.50
C ILE A 303 -6.50 5.51 5.27
N PRO A 304 -7.65 5.93 4.72
CA PRO A 304 -8.94 5.67 5.33
C PRO A 304 -9.21 4.18 5.53
N ASN A 305 -9.92 3.84 6.60
CA ASN A 305 -10.37 2.49 6.87
C ASN A 305 -11.70 2.17 6.18
N THR A 306 -12.01 2.81 5.05
CA THR A 306 -13.31 2.72 4.34
C THR A 306 -13.34 1.65 3.24
N GLY A 307 -12.19 1.11 2.86
CA GLY A 307 -12.10 0.11 1.82
C GLY A 307 -10.67 -0.31 1.49
N LEU A 308 -10.55 -0.98 0.36
CA LEU A 308 -9.30 -1.19 -0.34
C LEU A 308 -9.05 -0.08 -1.35
N PHE A 309 -7.79 0.18 -1.61
CA PHE A 309 -7.34 1.15 -2.60
C PHE A 309 -6.48 0.44 -3.62
N ALA A 310 -6.60 0.84 -4.89
CA ALA A 310 -5.84 0.22 -5.96
C ALA A 310 -5.11 1.24 -6.84
N ILE A 311 -3.91 0.88 -7.30
CA ILE A 311 -3.15 1.62 -8.30
C ILE A 311 -2.86 0.67 -9.46
N SER A 312 -3.52 0.90 -10.60
CA SER A 312 -3.26 0.15 -11.84
C SER A 312 -1.99 0.69 -12.48
N VAL A 313 -1.01 -0.17 -12.77
CA VAL A 313 0.22 0.24 -13.49
C VAL A 313 0.12 0.06 -15.00
N ALA A 314 -0.84 -0.75 -15.48
CA ALA A 314 -1.03 -1.09 -16.89
C ALA A 314 -1.49 0.07 -17.78
N ALA A 315 -2.32 0.99 -17.25
CA ALA A 315 -3.02 1.98 -18.06
C ALA A 315 -2.44 3.40 -17.89
N PRO A 316 -1.74 3.97 -18.88
CA PRO A 316 -1.19 5.32 -18.80
C PRO A 316 -2.23 6.45 -18.88
N GLN A 317 -3.52 6.14 -19.09
CA GLN A 317 -4.58 7.12 -19.39
C GLN A 317 -5.70 7.20 -18.34
N GLN A 318 -5.53 6.62 -17.14
CA GLN A 318 -6.55 6.81 -16.10
C GLN A 318 -6.48 8.21 -15.50
N ASN A 319 -7.64 8.88 -15.41
CA ASN A 319 -7.77 10.22 -14.80
C ASN A 319 -7.51 10.18 -13.29
N SER A 320 -7.73 9.04 -12.63
CA SER A 320 -7.39 8.84 -11.22
C SER A 320 -6.19 7.92 -11.09
N LEU A 321 -5.26 8.28 -10.20
CA LEU A 321 -4.13 7.43 -9.82
C LEU A 321 -4.57 6.28 -8.91
N VAL A 322 -5.58 6.51 -8.08
CA VAL A 322 -6.04 5.58 -7.05
C VAL A 322 -7.53 5.33 -7.21
N SER A 323 -7.93 4.06 -7.34
CA SER A 323 -9.33 3.65 -7.22
C SER A 323 -9.63 3.22 -5.78
N HIS A 324 -10.89 3.38 -5.36
CA HIS A 324 -11.35 2.98 -4.03
C HIS A 324 -12.45 1.93 -4.16
N HIS A 325 -12.31 0.84 -3.41
CA HIS A 325 -13.22 -0.29 -3.35
C HIS A 325 -13.72 -0.40 -1.91
N PRO A 326 -14.89 0.17 -1.59
CA PRO A 326 -15.36 0.30 -0.22
C PRO A 326 -15.63 -1.06 0.42
N TRP A 327 -15.50 -1.11 1.75
CA TRP A 327 -16.03 -2.22 2.54
C TRP A 327 -17.54 -2.36 2.32
N THR A 328 -18.02 -3.60 2.25
CA THR A 328 -19.45 -3.90 2.21
C THR A 328 -20.06 -3.94 3.60
N VAL A 329 -19.26 -4.24 4.63
CA VAL A 329 -19.71 -4.31 6.02
C VAL A 329 -19.82 -2.90 6.58
N ASP A 330 -21.05 -2.50 6.90
CA ASP A 330 -21.30 -1.24 7.58
C ASP A 330 -20.55 -1.20 8.92
N HIS A 331 -19.79 -0.12 9.16
CA HIS A 331 -18.86 0.00 10.29
C HIS A 331 -19.54 -0.18 11.66
N GLY A 332 -20.86 0.00 11.73
CA GLY A 332 -21.66 -0.23 12.93
C GLY A 332 -21.88 -1.69 13.33
N ILE A 333 -21.58 -2.67 12.46
CA ILE A 333 -21.94 -4.09 12.67
C ILE A 333 -20.72 -4.98 12.99
N HIS A 334 -19.50 -4.43 12.91
CA HIS A 334 -18.28 -5.22 13.00
C HIS A 334 -18.26 -6.13 14.25
N PRO A 335 -18.06 -7.45 14.14
CA PRO A 335 -18.19 -8.41 15.24
C PRO A 335 -17.38 -8.03 16.49
N LEU A 336 -16.18 -7.47 16.29
CA LEU A 336 -15.33 -7.00 17.39
C LEU A 336 -15.89 -5.78 18.15
N LEU A 337 -16.79 -5.00 17.56
CA LEU A 337 -17.52 -3.93 18.25
C LEU A 337 -18.74 -4.49 19.02
N ARG A 338 -19.21 -5.71 18.72
CA ARG A 338 -20.37 -6.32 19.41
C ARG A 338 -20.09 -6.64 20.88
N PHE A 339 -18.83 -6.78 21.29
CA PHE A 339 -18.48 -7.03 22.68
C PHE A 339 -18.69 -5.82 23.60
N GLN A 340 -18.93 -4.62 23.07
CA GLN A 340 -19.21 -3.44 23.89
C GLN A 340 -20.70 -3.14 24.11
N SER A 341 -21.62 -3.81 23.40
CA SER A 341 -23.05 -3.50 23.48
C SER A 341 -23.90 -4.51 24.25
N TRP A 342 -23.30 -5.52 24.89
CA TRP A 342 -24.01 -6.28 25.91
C TRP A 342 -24.18 -5.40 27.15
N LEU A 343 -25.27 -4.62 27.15
CA LEU A 343 -25.87 -4.04 28.34
C LEU A 343 -25.85 -5.11 29.43
N GLN A 344 -25.02 -4.91 30.46
CA GLN A 344 -25.13 -5.72 31.65
C GLN A 344 -26.59 -5.64 32.10
N PRO A 345 -27.27 -6.78 32.32
CA PRO A 345 -28.62 -6.75 32.86
C PRO A 345 -28.52 -5.95 34.16
N SER A 346 -29.21 -4.80 34.19
CA SER A 346 -29.31 -4.00 35.39
C SER A 346 -29.74 -4.93 36.51
N SER A 347 -28.96 -4.98 37.58
CA SER A 347 -29.31 -5.72 38.78
C SER A 347 -30.57 -5.07 39.34
N ALA A 348 -31.73 -5.54 38.87
CA ALA A 348 -33.02 -5.17 39.39
C ALA A 348 -33.05 -5.66 40.84
N THR A 349 -32.87 -4.70 41.74
CA THR A 349 -33.11 -4.75 43.17
C THR A 349 -34.31 -5.63 43.49
N GLY A 350 -34.05 -6.78 44.11
CA GLY A 350 -35.08 -7.59 44.75
C GLY A 350 -35.77 -6.77 45.83
N LYS A 351 -37.07 -6.48 45.63
CA LYS A 351 -37.96 -6.13 46.72
C LYS A 351 -38.34 -7.42 47.45
N ILE A 352 -37.84 -7.56 48.66
CA ILE A 352 -38.35 -8.50 49.66
C ILE A 352 -39.68 -7.89 50.15
N GLU A 353 -40.81 -8.43 49.73
CA GLU A 353 -42.10 -8.16 50.39
C GLU A 353 -42.19 -9.04 51.65
N ASN A 354 -42.28 -8.38 52.80
CA ASN A 354 -42.56 -8.99 54.08
C ASN A 354 -44.05 -9.35 54.18
N GLU A 355 -44.30 -10.54 54.71
CA GLU A 355 -45.59 -11.01 55.21
C GLU A 355 -46.27 -10.01 56.14
N ARG A 356 -47.58 -9.82 55.94
CA ARG A 356 -48.57 -9.71 57.02
C ARG A 356 -49.98 -9.99 56.53
#